data_AF-A0A2P2C0Y0-F1
#
_entry.id   AF-A0A2P2C0Y0-F1
#
_cell.length_a   1.000
_cell.length_b   1.000
_cell.length_c   1.000
_cell.angle_alpha   90.00
_cell.angle_beta   90.00
_cell.angle_gamma   90.00
#
_symmetry.space_group_name_H-M   'P 1'
#
loop_
_entity.id
_entity.type
_entity.pdbx_description
1 polymer ?
#
loop_
_entity_poly.entity_id
_entity_poly.type
_entity_poly.pdbx_seq_one_letter_code
_entity_poly.pdbx_strand_id
1 'polypeptide(L)'
;MNLHDWIDELCDVLDVELDVDEALILDLARVAAHSVERPAAPISAYILGYASAVHGADPERTEQLAGLATALAEGWDRPADAPDPLDVDDEVPDDSIVDHSGDTLED
;
A
#
# COMPACT_ATOMS: atom_id res chain seq x y z
N MET A 1 -13.72 -14.35 10.82
CA MET A 1 -13.43 -12.96 10.43
C MET A 1 -12.04 -12.91 9.83
N ASN A 2 -11.96 -13.34 8.58
CA ASN A 2 -10.83 -13.13 7.68
C ASN A 2 -11.10 -11.88 6.81
N LEU A 3 -10.21 -11.56 5.88
CA LEU A 3 -10.37 -10.40 4.99
C LEU A 3 -11.61 -10.52 4.09
N HIS A 4 -11.90 -11.72 3.59
CA HIS A 4 -13.06 -11.99 2.75
C HIS A 4 -14.38 -11.70 3.50
N ASP A 5 -14.53 -12.20 4.73
CA ASP A 5 -15.68 -11.93 5.58
C ASP A 5 -15.88 -10.42 5.81
N TRP A 6 -14.78 -9.67 5.91
CA TRP A 6 -14.83 -8.21 6.07
C TRP A 6 -15.27 -7.49 4.80
N ILE A 7 -14.78 -7.94 3.64
CA ILE A 7 -15.17 -7.37 2.33
C ILE A 7 -16.65 -7.59 2.08
N ASP A 8 -17.17 -8.79 2.32
CA ASP A 8 -18.58 -9.12 2.16
C ASP A 8 -19.47 -8.22 3.04
N GLU A 9 -19.15 -8.12 4.34
CA GLU A 9 -19.92 -7.26 5.26
C GLU A 9 -19.82 -5.78 4.87
N LEU A 10 -18.67 -5.33 4.38
CA LEU A 10 -18.50 -3.95 3.92
C LEU A 10 -19.33 -3.67 2.66
N CYS A 11 -19.38 -4.62 1.72
CA CYS A 11 -20.22 -4.55 0.53
C CYS A 11 -21.70 -4.44 0.92
N ASP A 12 -22.16 -5.26 1.87
CA ASP A 12 -23.52 -5.23 2.40
C ASP A 12 -23.86 -3.87 3.05
N VAL A 13 -22.96 -3.33 3.88
CA VAL A 13 -23.15 -2.03 4.55
C VAL A 13 -23.20 -0.87 3.54
N LEU A 14 -22.44 -0.96 2.45
CA LEU A 14 -22.35 0.07 1.43
C LEU A 14 -23.37 -0.10 0.28
N ASP A 15 -24.17 -1.17 0.29
CA ASP A 15 -25.14 -1.51 -0.75
C ASP A 15 -24.49 -1.62 -2.14
N VAL A 16 -23.37 -2.36 -2.22
CA VAL A 16 -22.62 -2.58 -3.46
C VAL A 16 -22.45 -4.07 -3.75
N GLU A 17 -22.75 -4.46 -4.99
CA GLU A 17 -22.42 -5.80 -5.52
C GLU A 17 -21.12 -5.71 -6.32
N LEU A 18 -20.01 -6.13 -5.71
CA LEU A 18 -18.69 -6.08 -6.31
C LEU A 18 -17.94 -7.38 -6.06
N ASP A 19 -17.40 -7.97 -7.12
CA ASP A 19 -16.43 -9.06 -7.03
C ASP A 19 -15.02 -8.46 -7.11
N VAL A 20 -14.27 -8.57 -6.01
CA VAL A 20 -12.96 -7.93 -5.85
C VAL A 20 -11.85 -8.96 -5.95
N ASP A 21 -10.93 -8.77 -6.89
CA ASP A 21 -9.65 -9.48 -6.86
C ASP A 21 -8.73 -8.83 -5.80
N GLU A 22 -8.76 -9.38 -4.60
CA GLU A 22 -7.95 -8.94 -3.46
C GLU A 22 -6.45 -8.96 -3.78
N ALA A 23 -5.98 -10.00 -4.47
CA ALA A 23 -4.56 -10.18 -4.77
C ALA A 23 -4.07 -9.09 -5.74
N LEU A 24 -4.85 -8.80 -6.78
CA LEU A 24 -4.56 -7.75 -7.75
C LEU A 24 -4.42 -6.38 -7.07
N ILE A 25 -5.37 -6.02 -6.20
CA ILE A 25 -5.35 -4.73 -5.50
C ILE A 25 -4.15 -4.64 -4.54
N LEU A 26 -3.90 -5.71 -3.78
CA LEU A 26 -2.80 -5.74 -2.82
C LEU A 26 -1.43 -5.71 -3.50
N ASP A 27 -1.29 -6.34 -4.67
CA ASP A 27 -0.05 -6.30 -5.44
C ASP A 27 0.19 -4.91 -6.06
N LEU A 28 -0.84 -4.25 -6.61
CA LEU A 28 -0.72 -2.85 -7.06
C LEU A 28 -0.34 -1.93 -5.89
N ALA A 29 -1.01 -2.06 -4.75
CA ALA A 29 -0.72 -1.27 -3.57
C ALA A 29 0.73 -1.49 -3.11
N ARG A 30 1.20 -2.74 -3.10
CA ARG A 30 2.59 -3.08 -2.80
C ARG A 30 3.53 -2.37 -3.75
N VAL A 31 3.35 -2.49 -5.07
CA VAL A 31 4.25 -1.84 -6.04
C VAL A 31 4.25 -0.32 -5.85
N ALA A 32 3.08 0.30 -5.75
CA ALA A 32 2.97 1.74 -5.56
C ALA A 32 3.68 2.23 -4.28
N ALA A 33 3.53 1.51 -3.17
CA ALA A 33 4.19 1.85 -1.90
C ALA A 33 5.72 1.84 -1.98
N HIS A 34 6.29 0.89 -2.73
CA HIS A 34 7.74 0.73 -2.83
C HIS A 34 8.34 1.64 -3.89
N SER A 35 7.69 1.76 -5.05
CA SER A 35 8.24 2.48 -6.20
C SER A 35 7.94 3.99 -6.17
N VAL A 36 6.80 4.41 -5.59
CA VAL A 36 6.38 5.82 -5.56
C VAL A 36 6.61 6.44 -4.19
N GLU A 37 5.82 6.03 -3.19
CA GLU A 37 5.94 6.37 -1.77
C GLU A 37 4.94 5.59 -0.93
N ARG A 38 5.16 5.42 0.38
CA ARG A 38 4.25 4.64 1.23
C ARG A 38 2.77 5.06 1.12
N PRO A 39 2.43 6.37 1.11
CA PRO A 39 1.05 6.83 0.89
C PRO A 39 0.43 6.45 -0.46
N ALA A 40 1.23 6.11 -1.47
CA ALA A 40 0.74 5.79 -2.80
C ALA A 40 -0.07 4.48 -2.84
N ALA A 41 0.13 3.56 -1.89
CA ALA A 41 -0.65 2.32 -1.79
C ALA A 41 -2.17 2.57 -1.71
N PRO A 42 -2.70 3.20 -0.64
CA PRO A 42 -4.14 3.45 -0.52
C PRO A 42 -4.69 4.40 -1.59
N ILE A 43 -3.88 5.36 -2.04
CA ILE A 43 -4.29 6.30 -3.11
C ILE A 43 -4.48 5.57 -4.44
N SER A 44 -3.54 4.69 -4.81
CA SER A 44 -3.62 3.91 -6.05
C SER A 44 -4.78 2.92 -6.03
N ALA A 45 -5.01 2.24 -4.89
CA ALA A 45 -6.15 1.34 -4.73
C ALA A 45 -7.49 2.06 -4.89
N TYR A 46 -7.65 3.24 -4.27
CA TYR A 46 -8.86 4.06 -4.41
C TYR A 46 -9.09 4.50 -5.86
N ILE A 47 -8.04 4.98 -6.54
CA ILE A 47 -8.14 5.44 -7.93
C ILE A 47 -8.46 4.27 -8.87
N LEU A 48 -7.85 3.10 -8.67
CA LEU A 48 -8.16 1.90 -9.44
C LEU A 48 -9.64 1.53 -9.28
N GLY A 49 -10.15 1.46 -8.05
CA GLY A 49 -11.57 1.16 -7.79
C GLY A 49 -12.51 2.16 -8.44
N TYR A 50 -12.20 3.46 -8.36
CA TYR A 50 -12.99 4.51 -9.03
C TYR A 50 -12.96 4.36 -10.56
N ALA A 51 -11.79 4.11 -11.15
CA ALA A 51 -11.64 3.92 -12.59
C ALA A 51 -12.41 2.67 -13.06
N SER A 52 -12.32 1.56 -12.33
CA SER A 52 -13.10 0.34 -12.58
C SER A 52 -14.59 0.62 -12.57
N ALA A 53 -15.10 1.35 -11.57
CA ALA A 53 -16.51 1.72 -11.49
C ALA A 53 -16.98 2.57 -12.69
N VAL A 54 -16.17 3.55 -13.12
CA VAL A 54 -16.46 4.36 -14.32
C VAL A 54 -16.51 3.51 -15.59
N HIS A 55 -15.77 2.39 -15.62
CA HIS A 55 -15.76 1.43 -16.71
C HIS A 55 -16.72 0.24 -16.52
N GLY A 56 -17.69 0.34 -15.61
CA GLY A 56 -18.74 -0.65 -15.43
C GLY A 56 -18.36 -1.85 -14.56
N ALA A 57 -17.30 -1.73 -13.76
CA ALA A 57 -16.78 -2.78 -12.89
C ALA A 57 -16.45 -4.10 -13.63
N ASP A 58 -16.04 -4.00 -14.89
CA ASP A 58 -15.63 -5.14 -15.69
C ASP A 58 -14.28 -5.71 -15.17
N PRO A 59 -14.20 -7.02 -14.83
CA PRO A 59 -12.99 -7.63 -14.29
C PRO A 59 -11.79 -7.54 -15.25
N GLU A 60 -11.98 -7.87 -16.53
CA GLU A 60 -10.91 -7.80 -17.54
C GLU A 60 -10.38 -6.38 -17.68
N ARG A 61 -11.28 -5.39 -17.67
CA ARG A 61 -10.88 -3.98 -17.72
C ARG A 61 -10.15 -3.54 -16.45
N THR A 62 -10.56 -4.04 -15.29
CA THR A 62 -9.92 -3.76 -14.01
C THR A 62 -8.49 -4.29 -13.99
N GLU A 63 -8.26 -5.51 -14.45
CA GLU A 63 -6.92 -6.08 -14.62
C GLU A 63 -6.04 -5.23 -15.55
N GLN A 64 -6.58 -4.78 -16.67
CA GLN A 64 -5.86 -3.90 -17.59
C GLN A 64 -5.47 -2.56 -16.94
N LEU A 65 -6.41 -1.94 -16.20
CA LEU A 65 -6.16 -0.68 -15.50
C LEU A 65 -5.12 -0.85 -14.39
N ALA A 66 -5.20 -1.94 -13.64
CA ALA A 66 -4.20 -2.29 -12.63
C ALA A 66 -2.82 -2.47 -13.26
N GLY A 67 -2.72 -3.18 -14.39
CA GLY A 67 -1.46 -3.35 -15.13
C GLY A 67 -0.85 -2.02 -15.60
N LEU A 68 -1.67 -1.08 -16.08
CA LEU A 68 -1.21 0.26 -16.45
C LEU A 68 -0.71 1.06 -15.24
N ALA A 69 -1.42 0.99 -14.11
CA ALA A 69 -1.04 1.67 -12.88
C ALA A 69 0.26 1.08 -12.30
N THR A 70 0.41 -0.24 -12.31
CA THR A 70 1.64 -0.94 -11.89
C THR A 70 2.82 -0.51 -12.76
N ALA A 71 2.68 -0.54 -14.09
CA ALA A 71 3.76 -0.12 -14.99
C ALA A 71 4.17 1.34 -14.80
N LEU A 72 3.20 2.23 -14.52
CA LEU A 72 3.48 3.62 -14.18
C LEU A 72 4.26 3.74 -12.87
N ALA A 73 3.86 2.98 -11.84
CA ALA A 73 4.54 2.98 -10.55
C ALA A 73 5.97 2.42 -10.64
N GLU A 74 6.18 1.32 -11.36
CA GLU A 74 7.52 0.72 -11.57
C GLU A 74 8.46 1.66 -12.34
N GLY A 75 7.94 2.44 -13.29
CA GLY A 75 8.69 3.44 -14.04
C GLY A 75 8.84 4.78 -13.33
N TRP A 76 8.41 4.90 -12.07
CA TRP A 76 8.47 6.15 -11.33
C TRP A 76 9.90 6.44 -10.85
N ASP A 77 10.61 7.31 -11.57
CA ASP A 77 11.92 7.82 -11.15
C ASP A 77 11.75 8.75 -9.94
N ARG A 78 11.82 8.17 -8.74
CA ARG A 78 11.96 8.96 -7.51
C ARG A 78 13.35 9.62 -7.51
N PRO A 79 13.45 10.95 -7.33
CA PRO A 79 14.75 11.60 -7.13
C PRO A 79 15.48 10.94 -5.97
N ALA A 80 16.76 10.60 -6.13
CA ALA A 80 17.55 9.95 -5.09
C ALA A 80 17.60 10.74 -3.75
N ASP A 81 17.36 12.05 -3.82
CA ASP A 81 17.32 12.97 -2.68
C ASP A 81 15.89 13.31 -2.21
N ALA A 82 14.86 12.57 -2.64
CA ALA A 82 13.52 12.75 -2.09
C ALA A 82 13.55 12.39 -0.60
N PRO A 83 13.11 13.30 0.31
CA PRO A 83 13.06 13.01 1.74
C PRO A 83 12.28 11.72 1.97
N ASP A 84 12.82 10.77 2.73
CA ASP A 84 12.05 9.61 3.15
C ASP A 84 10.92 10.13 4.05
N PRO A 85 9.63 9.93 3.71
CA PRO A 85 8.51 10.38 4.55
C PRO A 85 8.52 9.79 5.97
N LEU A 86 9.41 8.82 6.20
CA LEU A 86 9.58 8.05 7.43
C LEU A 86 10.87 8.39 8.16
N ASP A 87 11.73 9.19 7.53
CA ASP A 87 12.75 9.95 8.24
C ASP A 87 11.99 11.00 9.05
N VAL A 88 11.39 10.54 10.15
CA VAL A 88 11.10 11.44 11.24
C VAL A 88 12.47 11.85 11.78
N ASP A 89 12.84 13.12 11.59
CA ASP A 89 13.91 13.81 12.33
C ASP A 89 13.54 13.92 13.83
N ASP A 90 13.01 12.84 14.41
CA ASP A 90 12.85 12.73 15.84
C ASP A 90 14.26 12.66 16.43
N GLU A 91 14.57 13.61 17.30
CA GLU A 91 15.84 13.67 18.02
C GLU A 91 16.06 12.30 18.68
N VAL A 92 17.03 11.53 18.19
CA VAL A 92 17.36 10.22 18.77
C VAL A 92 17.72 10.49 20.24
N PRO A 93 16.96 9.94 21.21
CA PRO A 93 17.24 10.17 22.61
C PRO A 93 18.65 9.69 22.92
N ASP A 94 19.45 10.53 23.58
CA ASP A 94 20.79 10.15 24.04
C ASP A 94 20.68 8.96 25.00
N ASP A 95 21.03 7.77 24.50
CA ASP A 95 20.99 6.51 25.23
C ASP A 95 22.26 6.29 26.07
N SER A 96 23.19 7.26 26.13
CA SER A 96 24.42 7.15 26.93
C SER A 96 24.18 7.01 28.43
N ILE A 97 22.97 7.30 28.91
CA ILE A 97 22.56 7.10 30.30
C ILE A 97 22.03 5.68 30.57
N VAL A 98 21.84 4.86 29.54
CA VAL A 98 21.37 3.48 29.65
C VAL A 98 22.55 2.57 30.02
N ASP A 99 22.40 1.81 31.10
CA ASP A 99 23.44 0.90 31.58
C ASP A 99 23.45 -0.42 30.78
N HIS A 100 24.36 -0.51 29.82
CA HIS A 100 24.59 -1.71 29.00
C HIS A 100 25.52 -2.74 29.66
N SER A 101 25.91 -2.55 30.93
CA SER A 101 26.86 -3.46 31.61
C SER A 101 26.30 -4.87 31.83
N GLY A 102 25.00 -5.08 31.61
CA GLY A 102 24.33 -6.38 31.69
C GLY A 102 24.16 -7.12 30.36
N ASP A 103 24.48 -6.49 29.23
CA ASP A 103 24.31 -7.10 27.91
C ASP A 103 25.46 -8.08 27.65
N THR A 104 25.23 -9.36 27.95
CA THR A 104 26.12 -10.44 27.53
C THR A 104 25.82 -10.80 26.08
N LEU A 105 26.77 -10.55 25.18
CA LEU A 105 26.76 -11.16 23.85
C LEU A 105 26.91 -12.67 24.05
N GLU A 106 25.85 -13.42 23.78
CA GLU A 106 25.92 -14.87 23.70
C GLU A 106 26.69 -15.23 22.41
N ASP A 107 27.92 -15.74 22.57
CA ASP A 107 28.77 -16.27 21.49
C ASP A 107 28.21 -17.57 20.85
#